data_AF-A0A0F2MFB0-F1
#
_entry.id   AF-A0A0F2MFB0-F1
#
_cell.length_a   1.000
_cell.length_b   1.000
_cell.length_c   1.000
_cell.angle_alpha   90.00
_cell.angle_beta   90.00
_cell.angle_gamma   90.00
#
_symmetry.space_group_name_H-M   'P 1'
#
loop_
_entity.id
_entity.type
_entity.pdbx_description
1 polymer ?
#
loop_
_entity_poly.entity_id
_entity_poly.type
_entity_poly.pdbx_seq_one_letter_code
_entity_poly.pdbx_strand_id
1 'polypeptide(L)'
;MNAVRRRVRAAKADVQAKRHKEGWILARQPMTFADNTTWSNRDSDVTPLDQRTWTAWTIVGYWFSDVLCAQSWSGASAIIAVGLTWREATYCLILGTLTLAAPLCLNGAAGAELHVPFPIVARSSFGFLFSRFAIVIRMVTALFWHGKSHLSPMQCQTPTMSCYH
;
A
#
# COMPACT_ATOMS: atom_id res chain seq x y z
N MET A 1 -15.67 -6.77 35.83
CA MET A 1 -14.55 -6.01 36.45
C MET A 1 -13.16 -6.68 36.32
N ASN A 2 -13.04 -8.01 36.37
CA ASN A 2 -11.72 -8.70 36.38
C ASN A 2 -10.99 -8.71 35.02
N ALA A 3 -11.71 -8.78 33.90
CA ALA A 3 -11.11 -8.76 32.56
C ALA A 3 -10.40 -7.44 32.22
N VAL A 4 -10.98 -6.32 32.64
CA VAL A 4 -10.41 -4.98 32.42
C VAL A 4 -9.13 -4.79 33.23
N ARG A 5 -9.12 -5.19 34.51
CA ARG A 5 -7.92 -5.13 35.36
C ARG A 5 -6.78 -6.00 34.81
N ARG A 6 -7.10 -7.16 34.22
CA ARG A 6 -6.10 -8.04 33.56
C ARG A 6 -5.47 -7.38 32.34
N ARG A 7 -6.28 -6.73 31.49
CA ARG A 7 -5.80 -5.98 30.32
C ARG A 7 -4.91 -4.80 30.71
N VAL A 8 -5.30 -4.03 31.73
CA VAL A 8 -4.51 -2.90 32.23
C VAL A 8 -3.16 -3.36 32.81
N ARG A 9 -3.15 -4.45 33.57
CA ARG A 9 -1.88 -5.02 34.09
C ARG A 9 -1.00 -5.56 32.98
N ALA A 10 -1.57 -6.24 31.99
CA ALA A 10 -0.82 -6.72 30.82
C ALA A 10 -0.22 -5.56 30.00
N ALA A 11 -1.00 -4.51 29.76
CA ALA A 11 -0.51 -3.30 29.07
C ALA A 11 0.60 -2.61 29.88
N LYS A 12 0.45 -2.50 31.20
CA LYS A 12 1.49 -1.91 32.07
C LYS A 12 2.78 -2.73 32.08
N ALA A 13 2.66 -4.06 32.07
CA ALA A 13 3.80 -4.97 31.98
C ALA A 13 4.51 -4.88 30.62
N ASP A 14 3.76 -4.79 29.52
CA ASP A 14 4.30 -4.61 28.16
C ASP A 14 5.03 -3.26 28.02
N VAL A 15 4.44 -2.17 28.55
CA VAL A 15 5.10 -0.85 28.58
C VAL A 15 6.36 -0.87 29.44
N GLN A 16 6.35 -1.58 30.57
CA GLN A 16 7.51 -1.69 31.44
C GLN A 16 8.62 -2.57 30.82
N ALA A 17 8.26 -3.62 30.07
CA ALA A 17 9.19 -4.40 29.28
C ALA A 17 9.80 -3.56 28.13
N LYS A 18 9.01 -2.71 27.48
CA LYS A 18 9.49 -1.81 26.41
C LYS A 18 10.27 -0.59 26.93
N ARG A 19 10.56 -0.48 28.23
CA ARG A 19 11.45 0.59 28.74
C ARG A 19 12.92 0.36 28.43
N HIS A 20 13.35 -0.89 28.27
CA HIS A 20 14.73 -1.25 27.99
C HIS A 20 14.88 -1.65 26.53
N LYS A 21 16.05 -1.39 25.92
CA LYS A 21 16.32 -1.65 24.49
C LYS A 21 16.08 -3.12 24.13
N GLU A 22 16.39 -4.05 25.04
CA GLU A 22 16.20 -5.48 24.81
C GLU A 22 14.72 -5.87 24.71
N GLY A 23 13.83 -5.10 25.34
CA GLY A 23 12.37 -5.29 25.24
C GLY A 23 11.78 -4.84 23.90
N TRP A 24 12.58 -4.13 23.07
CA TRP A 24 12.23 -3.83 21.67
C TRP A 24 12.78 -4.87 20.70
N ILE A 25 13.62 -5.79 21.15
CA ILE A 25 14.12 -6.88 20.31
C ILE A 25 12.99 -7.91 20.21
N LEU A 26 12.35 -7.94 19.04
CA LEU A 26 11.33 -8.94 18.74
C LEU A 26 11.97 -10.32 18.68
N ALA A 27 11.38 -11.28 19.39
CA ALA A 27 11.74 -12.68 19.24
C ALA A 27 11.57 -13.08 17.77
N ARG A 28 12.63 -13.64 17.19
CA ARG A 28 12.63 -14.03 15.78
C ARG A 28 11.56 -15.10 15.53
N GLN A 29 10.71 -14.86 14.55
CA GLN A 29 9.67 -15.81 14.16
C GLN A 29 10.26 -16.91 13.26
N PRO A 30 9.73 -18.14 13.34
CA PRO A 30 10.16 -19.23 12.46
C PRO A 30 9.84 -18.92 11.00
N MET A 31 10.72 -19.34 10.10
CA MET A 31 10.68 -19.06 8.67
C MET A 31 10.62 -20.37 7.89
N THR A 32 9.97 -20.39 6.72
CA THR A 32 9.79 -21.64 5.96
C THR A 32 11.06 -22.08 5.23
N PHE A 33 11.86 -21.14 4.71
CA PHE A 33 12.96 -21.46 3.78
C PHE A 33 14.35 -20.95 4.18
N ALA A 34 14.45 -20.04 5.16
CA ALA A 34 15.71 -19.41 5.51
C ALA A 34 16.27 -19.98 6.83
N ASP A 35 17.59 -20.05 6.95
CA ASP A 35 18.26 -20.51 8.17
C ASP A 35 18.27 -19.42 9.27
N ASN A 36 18.72 -19.79 10.47
CA ASN A 36 18.78 -18.87 11.60
C ASN A 36 19.85 -17.77 11.45
N THR A 37 20.61 -17.73 10.36
CA THR A 37 21.68 -16.74 10.13
C THR A 37 21.36 -15.74 9.00
N THR A 38 20.43 -16.09 8.10
CA THR A 38 20.05 -15.28 6.94
C THR A 38 19.15 -14.11 7.33
N TRP A 39 19.31 -12.95 6.69
CA TRP A 39 18.48 -11.76 6.91
C TRP A 39 17.12 -11.87 6.21
N SER A 40 16.17 -12.56 6.86
CA SER A 40 14.80 -12.70 6.38
C SER A 40 13.79 -12.55 7.53
N ASN A 41 12.61 -12.03 7.21
CA ASN A 41 11.49 -11.83 8.11
C ASN A 41 10.31 -12.70 7.69
N ARG A 42 9.42 -13.03 8.62
CA ARG A 42 8.15 -13.73 8.32
C ARG A 42 7.33 -12.99 7.26
N ASP A 43 7.29 -11.66 7.31
CA ASP A 43 6.53 -10.84 6.34
C ASP A 43 7.12 -10.86 4.93
N SER A 44 8.33 -11.40 4.77
CA SER A 44 8.93 -11.66 3.46
C SER A 44 8.61 -13.06 2.96
N ASP A 45 8.15 -13.98 3.80
CA ASP A 45 7.86 -15.34 3.38
C ASP A 45 6.65 -15.41 2.42
N VAL A 46 6.51 -16.52 1.71
CA VAL A 46 5.38 -16.76 0.81
C VAL A 46 4.09 -16.79 1.62
N THR A 47 3.05 -16.11 1.13
CA THR A 47 1.75 -16.10 1.82
C THR A 47 1.17 -17.53 1.84
N PRO A 48 0.91 -18.10 3.03
CA PRO A 48 0.41 -19.46 3.15
C PRO A 48 -1.07 -19.51 2.70
N LEU A 49 -1.54 -20.70 2.32
CA LEU A 49 -2.86 -20.89 1.69
C LEU A 49 -4.03 -20.38 2.55
N ASP A 50 -3.92 -20.48 3.88
CA ASP A 50 -4.90 -20.01 4.86
C ASP A 50 -5.06 -18.48 4.86
N GLN A 51 -4.05 -17.73 4.43
CA GLN A 51 -4.04 -16.26 4.41
C GLN A 51 -4.37 -15.67 3.03
N ARG A 52 -4.65 -16.51 2.03
CA ARG A 52 -5.03 -16.09 0.68
C ARG A 52 -6.53 -15.78 0.61
N THR A 53 -6.94 -14.70 1.25
CA THR A 53 -8.36 -14.31 1.36
C THR A 53 -8.88 -13.46 0.20
N TRP A 54 -7.99 -12.98 -0.67
CA TRP A 54 -8.35 -12.16 -1.81
C TRP A 54 -8.85 -13.02 -2.98
N THR A 55 -10.09 -12.79 -3.39
CA THR A 55 -10.71 -13.44 -4.55
C THR A 55 -10.73 -12.49 -5.74
N ALA A 56 -11.05 -13.00 -6.93
CA ALA A 56 -11.23 -12.16 -8.12
C ALA A 56 -12.24 -11.02 -7.90
N TRP A 57 -13.31 -11.28 -7.15
CA TRP A 57 -14.31 -10.26 -6.79
C TRP A 57 -13.74 -9.16 -5.89
N THR A 58 -12.86 -9.52 -4.95
CA THR A 58 -12.16 -8.55 -4.10
C THR A 58 -11.26 -7.64 -4.94
N ILE A 59 -10.60 -8.20 -5.95
CA ILE A 59 -9.75 -7.44 -6.88
C ILE A 59 -10.60 -6.50 -7.75
N VAL A 60 -11.72 -6.98 -8.28
CA VAL A 60 -12.65 -6.13 -9.04
C VAL A 60 -13.17 -4.97 -8.18
N GLY A 61 -13.63 -5.28 -6.95
CA GLY A 61 -14.10 -4.25 -6.01
C GLY A 61 -13.02 -3.23 -5.66
N TYR A 62 -11.77 -3.66 -5.52
CA TYR A 62 -10.63 -2.77 -5.31
C TYR A 62 -10.45 -1.78 -6.48
N TRP A 63 -10.50 -2.27 -7.73
CA TRP A 63 -10.36 -1.42 -8.91
C TRP A 63 -11.54 -0.44 -9.08
N PHE A 64 -12.76 -0.86 -8.76
CA PHE A 64 -13.90 0.06 -8.72
C PHE A 64 -13.71 1.17 -7.69
N SER A 65 -13.20 0.85 -6.50
CA SER A 65 -12.88 1.83 -5.46
C SER A 65 -11.82 2.84 -5.92
N ASP A 66 -10.80 2.38 -6.64
CA ASP A 66 -9.73 3.23 -7.19
C ASP A 66 -10.25 4.22 -8.25
N VAL A 67 -11.16 3.78 -9.12
CA VAL A 67 -11.80 4.67 -10.11
C VAL A 67 -12.74 5.66 -9.43
N LEU A 68 -13.42 5.26 -8.36
CA LEU A 68 -14.37 6.09 -7.60
C LEU A 68 -13.70 6.93 -6.51
N CYS A 69 -12.45 7.37 -6.74
CA CYS A 69 -11.77 8.28 -5.83
C CYS A 69 -11.70 9.72 -6.37
N ALA A 70 -11.62 10.69 -5.46
CA ALA A 70 -11.55 12.12 -5.81
C ALA A 70 -10.37 12.45 -6.73
N GLN A 71 -9.26 11.72 -6.60
CA GLN A 71 -8.08 11.90 -7.44
C GLN A 71 -8.35 11.55 -8.91
N SER A 72 -9.05 10.44 -9.18
CA SER A 72 -9.41 10.00 -10.52
C SER A 72 -10.36 11.01 -11.18
N TRP A 73 -11.33 11.53 -10.41
CA TRP A 73 -12.31 12.50 -10.90
C TRP A 73 -11.68 13.86 -11.17
N SER A 74 -10.79 14.32 -10.28
CA SER A 74 -10.05 15.57 -10.46
C SER A 74 -9.14 15.51 -11.69
N GLY A 75 -8.54 14.34 -11.97
CA GLY A 75 -7.74 14.11 -13.18
C GLY A 75 -8.58 14.24 -14.45
N ALA A 76 -9.78 13.65 -14.47
CA ALA A 76 -10.70 13.77 -15.60
C ALA A 76 -11.14 15.23 -15.83
N SER A 77 -11.46 15.97 -14.75
CA SER A 77 -11.81 17.39 -14.83
C SER A 77 -10.67 18.25 -15.37
N ALA A 78 -9.43 17.95 -15.00
CA ALA A 78 -8.26 18.69 -15.47
C ALA A 78 -8.05 18.56 -16.99
N ILE A 79 -8.29 17.39 -17.58
CA ILE A 79 -8.16 17.17 -19.03
C ILE A 79 -9.17 18.04 -19.80
N ILE A 80 -10.40 18.12 -19.31
CA ILE A 80 -11.44 18.97 -19.91
C ILE A 80 -11.08 20.45 -19.75
N ALA A 81 -10.54 20.86 -18.60
CA ALA A 81 -10.11 22.24 -18.34
C ALA A 81 -8.98 22.72 -19.27
N VAL A 82 -8.15 21.80 -19.79
CA VAL A 82 -7.10 22.10 -20.78
C VAL A 82 -7.66 22.39 -22.18
N GLY A 83 -8.96 22.17 -22.40
CA GLY A 83 -9.66 22.54 -23.63
C GLY A 83 -10.07 21.37 -24.54
N LEU A 84 -9.90 20.13 -24.10
CA LEU A 84 -10.42 18.96 -24.83
C LEU A 84 -11.94 18.88 -24.67
N THR A 85 -12.63 18.51 -25.76
CA THR A 85 -14.05 18.18 -25.66
C THR A 85 -14.25 16.92 -24.83
N TRP A 86 -15.42 16.77 -24.21
CA TRP A 86 -15.73 15.61 -23.35
C TRP A 86 -15.54 14.26 -24.08
N ARG A 87 -15.77 14.23 -25.40
CA ARG A 87 -15.58 13.03 -26.24
C ARG A 87 -14.11 12.69 -26.38
N GLU A 88 -13.28 13.67 -26.73
CA GLU A 88 -11.83 13.50 -26.87
C GLU A 88 -11.18 13.12 -25.54
N ALA A 89 -11.57 13.79 -24.45
CA ALA A 89 -11.11 13.48 -23.10
C ALA A 89 -11.41 12.02 -22.71
N THR A 90 -12.61 11.52 -23.05
CA THR A 90 -13.01 10.13 -22.79
C THR A 90 -12.14 9.15 -23.57
N TYR A 91 -11.90 9.40 -24.87
CA TYR A 91 -11.04 8.53 -25.67
C TYR A 91 -9.58 8.52 -25.18
N CYS A 92 -9.03 9.68 -24.83
CA CYS A 92 -7.69 9.77 -24.24
C CYS A 92 -7.59 8.98 -22.92
N LEU A 93 -8.60 9.05 -22.06
CA LEU A 93 -8.61 8.33 -20.78
C LEU A 93 -8.68 6.81 -20.99
N ILE A 94 -9.54 6.35 -21.90
CA ILE A 94 -9.65 4.92 -22.24
C ILE A 94 -8.31 4.40 -22.79
N LEU A 95 -7.72 5.10 -23.77
CA LEU A 95 -6.44 4.71 -24.37
C LEU A 95 -5.29 4.72 -23.36
N GLY A 96 -5.23 5.72 -22.49
CA GLY A 96 -4.24 5.81 -21.42
C GLY A 96 -4.37 4.65 -20.45
N THR A 97 -5.59 4.34 -20.02
CA THR A 97 -5.85 3.24 -19.08
C THR A 97 -5.51 1.89 -19.70
N LEU A 98 -5.85 1.66 -20.97
CA LEU A 98 -5.51 0.43 -21.69
C LEU A 98 -3.98 0.26 -21.86
N THR A 99 -3.27 1.34 -22.14
CA THR A 99 -1.81 1.32 -22.29
C THR A 99 -1.12 0.99 -20.96
N LEU A 100 -1.65 1.51 -19.84
CA LEU A 100 -1.15 1.21 -18.50
C LEU A 100 -1.55 -0.19 -18.01
N ALA A 101 -2.68 -0.73 -18.47
CA ALA A 101 -3.17 -2.04 -18.06
C ALA A 101 -2.17 -3.17 -18.40
N ALA A 102 -1.52 -3.11 -19.55
CA ALA A 102 -0.57 -4.15 -19.97
C ALA A 102 0.63 -4.31 -19.00
N PRO A 103 1.46 -3.29 -18.73
CA PRO A 103 2.56 -3.42 -17.77
C PRO A 103 2.07 -3.68 -16.34
N LEU A 104 0.90 -3.16 -15.97
CA LEU A 104 0.30 -3.40 -14.66
C LEU A 104 -0.04 -4.88 -14.47
N CYS A 105 -0.71 -5.52 -15.44
CA CYS A 105 -1.05 -6.94 -15.39
C CYS A 105 0.20 -7.82 -15.37
N LEU A 106 1.22 -7.49 -16.18
CA LEU A 106 2.49 -8.23 -16.19
C LEU A 106 3.21 -8.16 -14.83
N ASN A 107 3.23 -7.00 -14.18
CA ASN A 107 3.79 -6.86 -12.85
C ASN A 107 2.94 -7.59 -11.78
N GLY A 108 1.62 -7.57 -11.94
CA GLY A 108 0.68 -8.25 -11.04
C GLY A 108 0.78 -9.78 -11.10
N ALA A 109 1.02 -10.35 -12.30
CA ALA A 109 1.14 -11.79 -12.51
C ALA A 109 2.26 -12.41 -11.66
N ALA A 110 3.42 -11.75 -11.56
CA ALA A 110 4.52 -12.23 -10.73
C ALA A 110 4.13 -12.34 -9.24
N GLY A 111 3.35 -11.40 -8.72
CA GLY A 111 2.84 -11.45 -7.34
C GLY A 111 1.74 -12.50 -7.16
N ALA A 112 0.88 -12.71 -8.17
CA ALA A 112 -0.23 -13.64 -8.12
C ALA A 112 0.20 -15.11 -8.21
N GLU A 113 1.18 -15.44 -9.05
CA GLU A 113 1.66 -16.82 -9.22
C GLU A 113 2.56 -17.24 -8.04
N LEU A 114 3.55 -16.41 -7.72
CA LEU A 114 4.55 -16.74 -6.70
C LEU A 114 4.07 -16.46 -5.26
N HIS A 115 3.03 -15.65 -5.08
CA HIS A 115 2.51 -15.26 -3.76
C HIS A 115 3.59 -14.65 -2.84
N VAL A 116 4.60 -13.99 -3.45
CA VAL A 116 5.71 -13.33 -2.77
C VAL A 116 5.48 -11.81 -2.72
N PRO A 117 5.95 -11.13 -1.67
CA PRO A 117 5.83 -9.69 -1.58
C PRO A 117 6.80 -8.98 -2.55
N PHE A 118 6.42 -7.78 -3.01
CA PHE A 118 7.19 -6.99 -3.97
C PHE A 118 8.70 -6.86 -3.66
N PRO A 119 9.16 -6.65 -2.40
CA PRO A 119 10.58 -6.56 -2.09
C PRO A 119 11.38 -7.82 -2.47
N ILE A 120 10.77 -9.01 -2.47
CA ILE A 120 11.44 -10.24 -2.92
C ILE A 120 11.57 -10.26 -4.43
N VAL A 121 10.50 -9.93 -5.15
CA VAL A 121 10.52 -9.83 -6.63
C VAL A 121 11.56 -8.79 -7.08
N ALA A 122 11.66 -7.66 -6.37
CA ALA A 122 12.69 -6.66 -6.66
C ALA A 122 14.10 -7.18 -6.40
N ARG A 123 14.32 -8.03 -5.37
CA ARG A 123 15.63 -8.63 -5.07
C ARG A 123 16.03 -9.68 -6.10
N SER A 124 15.09 -10.44 -6.66
CA SER A 124 15.41 -11.42 -7.71
C SER A 124 15.81 -10.75 -9.03
N SER A 125 15.24 -9.59 -9.36
CA SER A 125 15.61 -8.84 -10.58
C SER A 125 16.88 -8.00 -10.44
N PHE A 126 17.03 -7.28 -9.32
CA PHE A 126 18.09 -6.27 -9.15
C PHE A 126 19.24 -6.72 -8.24
N GLY A 127 19.12 -7.89 -7.60
CA GLY A 127 20.06 -8.35 -6.58
C GLY A 127 19.83 -7.68 -5.21
N PHE A 128 20.57 -8.15 -4.20
CA PHE A 128 20.35 -7.78 -2.80
C PHE A 128 20.64 -6.30 -2.48
N LEU A 129 21.71 -5.74 -3.05
CA LEU A 129 22.14 -4.38 -2.74
C LEU A 129 21.32 -3.33 -3.50
N PHE A 130 21.14 -3.51 -4.82
CA PHE A 130 20.45 -2.52 -5.66
C PHE A 130 18.92 -2.52 -5.46
N SER A 131 18.33 -3.64 -5.03
CA SER A 131 16.91 -3.67 -4.65
C SER A 131 16.54 -2.66 -3.57
N ARG A 132 17.46 -2.33 -2.65
CA ARG A 132 17.22 -1.31 -1.61
C ARG A 132 16.91 0.06 -2.22
N PHE A 133 17.58 0.41 -3.31
CA PHE A 133 17.33 1.66 -4.03
C PHE A 133 15.92 1.67 -4.66
N ALA A 134 15.52 0.57 -5.31
CA ALA A 134 14.18 0.43 -5.88
C ALA A 134 13.07 0.52 -4.81
N ILE A 135 13.32 -0.04 -3.63
CA ILE A 135 12.40 0.06 -2.48
C ILE A 135 12.30 1.51 -2.00
N VAL A 136 13.43 2.23 -1.86
CA VAL A 136 13.43 3.63 -1.42
C VAL A 136 12.66 4.53 -2.40
N ILE A 137 12.86 4.38 -3.71
CA ILE A 137 12.10 5.13 -4.72
C ILE A 137 10.60 4.89 -4.53
N ARG A 138 10.19 3.64 -4.36
CA ARG A 138 8.78 3.31 -4.12
C ARG A 138 8.24 3.88 -2.82
N MET A 139 9.05 3.92 -1.76
CA MET A 139 8.66 4.55 -0.50
C MET A 139 8.42 6.06 -0.67
N VAL A 140 9.29 6.76 -1.40
CA VAL A 140 9.09 8.20 -1.70
C VAL A 140 7.79 8.42 -2.48
N THR A 141 7.53 7.62 -3.51
CA THR A 141 6.28 7.69 -4.27
C THR A 141 5.07 7.43 -3.38
N ALA A 142 5.11 6.41 -2.52
CA ALA A 142 4.02 6.10 -1.58
C ALA A 142 3.74 7.26 -0.62
N LEU A 143 4.79 7.90 -0.08
CA LEU A 143 4.65 9.08 0.79
C LEU A 143 4.03 10.26 0.06
N PHE A 144 4.44 10.51 -1.18
CA PHE A 144 3.87 11.57 -2.02
C PHE A 144 2.36 11.38 -2.23
N TRP A 145 1.95 10.18 -2.63
CA TRP A 145 0.52 9.88 -2.85
C TRP A 145 -0.28 9.92 -1.55
N HIS A 146 0.27 9.40 -0.46
CA HIS A 146 -0.35 9.48 0.86
C HIS A 146 -0.59 10.94 1.27
N GLY A 147 0.42 11.81 1.10
CA GLY A 147 0.30 13.24 1.37
C GLY A 147 -0.82 13.90 0.57
N LYS A 148 -0.94 13.60 -0.73
CA LYS A 148 -2.05 14.11 -1.55
C LYS A 148 -3.42 13.66 -1.04
N SER A 149 -3.57 12.38 -0.71
CA SER A 149 -4.84 11.84 -0.20
C SER A 149 -5.30 12.51 1.10
N HIS A 150 -4.37 12.92 1.97
CA HIS A 150 -4.69 13.65 3.21
C HIS A 150 -4.97 15.13 2.98
N LEU A 151 -4.32 15.76 2.01
CA LEU A 151 -4.46 17.20 1.76
C LEU A 151 -5.77 17.55 1.05
N SER A 152 -6.23 16.71 0.13
CA SER A 152 -7.47 16.95 -0.65
C SER A 152 -8.71 17.28 0.20
N PRO A 153 -9.08 16.53 1.25
CA PRO A 153 -10.24 16.86 2.07
C PRO A 153 -10.12 18.20 2.81
N MET A 154 -8.90 18.63 3.16
CA MET A 154 -8.67 19.91 3.84
C MET A 154 -9.08 21.10 2.95
N GLN A 155 -8.82 21.01 1.65
CA GLN A 155 -9.14 22.07 0.68
C GLN A 155 -10.65 22.23 0.45
N CYS A 156 -11.41 21.14 0.52
CA CYS A 156 -12.87 21.19 0.42
C CYS A 156 -13.51 21.84 1.67
N GLN A 157 -12.83 21.80 2.82
CA GLN A 157 -13.37 22.27 4.10
C GLN A 157 -13.07 23.75 4.39
N THR A 158 -12.01 24.30 3.80
CA THR A 158 -11.68 25.74 3.89
C THR A 158 -12.80 26.69 3.42
N PRO A 159 -13.41 26.52 2.23
CA PRO A 159 -14.48 27.42 1.79
C PRO A 159 -15.78 27.26 2.60
N THR A 160 -16.05 26.07 3.15
CA THR A 160 -17.23 25.87 4.00
C THR A 160 -17.08 26.60 5.34
N MET A 161 -15.90 26.57 5.97
CA MET A 161 -15.64 27.35 7.18
C MET A 161 -15.63 28.87 6.94
N SER A 162 -15.20 29.32 5.76
CA SER A 162 -15.21 30.75 5.41
C SER A 162 -16.61 31.31 5.15
N CYS A 163 -17.61 30.49 4.86
CA CYS A 163 -19.02 30.90 4.72
C CYS A 163 -19.78 30.94 6.06
N TYR A 164 -19.16 30.51 7.17
CA TYR A 164 -19.76 30.58 8.51
C TYR A 164 -19.42 31.89 9.27
N HIS A 165 -18.70 32.81 8.63
CA HIS A 165 -18.42 34.17 9.10
C HIS A 165 -18.95 35.19 8.09
#